data_AF-A0A950ZKV3-F1
#
_entry.id   AF-A0A950ZKV3-F1
#
_cell.length_a   1.000
_cell.length_b   1.000
_cell.length_c   1.000
_cell.angle_alpha   90.00
_cell.angle_beta   90.00
_cell.angle_gamma   90.00
#
_symmetry.space_group_name_H-M   'P 1'
#
loop_
_entity.id
_entity.type
_entity.pdbx_description
1 polymer ?
#
loop_
_entity_poly.entity_id
_entity_poly.type
_entity_poly.pdbx_seq_one_letter_code
_entity_poly.pdbx_strand_id
1 'polypeptide(L)'
;MAFDVLWLNGSDLRALPLRRRKHELEKVVRSGQVQTVEATDDPRLIDAVTKMDLEGIVARRGADPYAMTTEWFKVKHAEYSQKKGPADLFHRRGT
;
A
#
# COMPACT_ATOMS: atom_id res chain seq x y z
N MET A 1 -6.78 7.32 0.41
CA MET A 1 -6.80 5.93 -0.07
C MET A 1 -6.56 4.99 1.10
N ALA A 2 -7.51 4.09 1.38
CA ALA A 2 -7.35 2.99 2.35
C ALA A 2 -6.88 1.71 1.65
N PHE A 3 -6.08 0.88 2.32
CA PHE A 3 -5.44 -0.28 1.70
C PHE A 3 -5.54 -1.59 2.50
N ASP A 4 -6.06 -1.53 3.72
CA ASP A 4 -6.31 -2.69 4.60
C ASP A 4 -7.34 -2.32 5.67
N VAL A 5 -7.92 -3.32 6.34
CA VAL A 5 -8.74 -3.16 7.55
C VAL A 5 -8.29 -4.20 8.57
N LEU A 6 -7.84 -3.73 9.74
CA LEU A 6 -7.26 -4.58 10.78
C LEU A 6 -8.27 -4.90 11.89
N TRP A 7 -9.28 -4.05 12.06
CA TRP A 7 -10.30 -4.18 13.08
C TRP A 7 -11.64 -3.71 12.51
N LEU A 8 -12.71 -4.44 12.78
CA LEU A 8 -14.05 -4.10 12.30
C LEU A 8 -15.11 -4.54 13.33
N ASN A 9 -15.95 -3.60 13.76
CA ASN A 9 -17.09 -3.88 14.65
C ASN A 9 -16.72 -4.73 15.88
N GLY A 10 -15.63 -4.37 16.57
CA GLY A 10 -15.17 -5.11 17.75
C GLY A 10 -14.34 -6.37 17.46
N SER A 11 -14.18 -6.76 16.20
CA SER A 11 -13.42 -7.96 15.81
C SER A 11 -12.03 -7.62 15.28
N ASP A 12 -11.01 -8.35 15.76
CA ASP A 12 -9.65 -8.33 15.21
C ASP A 12 -9.58 -9.17 13.92
N LEU A 13 -9.22 -8.53 12.80
CA LEU A 13 -9.12 -9.17 11.49
C LEU A 13 -7.69 -9.52 11.10
N ARG A 14 -6.67 -9.20 11.92
CA ARG A 14 -5.25 -9.35 11.56
C ARG A 14 -4.85 -10.77 11.21
N ALA A 15 -5.49 -11.78 11.83
CA ALA A 15 -5.23 -13.19 11.54
C ALA A 15 -5.78 -13.64 10.18
N LEU A 16 -6.72 -12.90 9.58
CA LEU A 16 -7.29 -13.25 8.28
C LEU A 16 -6.30 -12.98 7.14
N PRO A 17 -6.36 -13.73 6.03
CA PRO A 17 -5.60 -13.42 4.81
C PRO A 17 -5.89 -12.01 4.27
N LEU A 18 -4.88 -11.35 3.69
CA LEU A 18 -5.01 -10.02 3.09
C LEU A 18 -6.21 -9.91 2.13
N ARG A 19 -6.44 -10.92 1.28
CA ARG A 19 -7.60 -10.93 0.36
C ARG A 19 -8.94 -10.83 1.09
N ARG A 20 -9.08 -11.49 2.25
CA ARG A 20 -10.28 -11.42 3.09
C ARG A 20 -10.43 -10.05 3.73
N ARG A 21 -9.34 -9.48 4.26
CA ARG A 21 -9.37 -8.12 4.84
C ARG A 21 -9.75 -7.07 3.80
N LYS A 22 -9.16 -7.11 2.59
CA LYS A 22 -9.55 -6.18 1.51
C LYS A 22 -11.03 -6.28 1.13
N HIS A 23 -11.58 -7.49 1.10
CA HIS A 23 -13.00 -7.69 0.85
C HIS A 23 -13.90 -7.06 1.93
N GLU A 24 -13.51 -7.15 3.21
CA GLU A 24 -14.22 -6.44 4.28
C GLU A 24 -14.06 -4.92 4.19
N LEU A 25 -12.88 -4.43 3.82
CA LEU A 25 -12.64 -3.00 3.59
C LEU A 25 -13.56 -2.45 2.49
N GLU A 26 -13.71 -3.17 1.38
CA GLU A 26 -14.61 -2.77 0.29
C GLU A 26 -16.06 -2.61 0.76
N LYS A 27 -16.54 -3.50 1.63
CA LYS A 27 -17.89 -3.39 2.21
C LYS A 27 -18.05 -2.13 3.06
N VAL A 28 -17.03 -1.78 3.84
CA VAL A 28 -17.04 -0.59 4.71
C VAL A 28 -16.99 0.69 3.89
N VAL A 29 -16.18 0.70 2.82
CA VAL A 29 -15.90 1.90 2.06
C VAL A 29 -16.97 2.22 1.00
N ARG A 30 -17.81 1.24 0.62
CA ARG A 30 -18.90 1.38 -0.37
C ARG A 30 -19.85 2.57 -0.17
N SER A 31 -19.94 3.15 1.02
CA SER A 31 -20.87 4.22 1.36
C SER A 31 -20.21 5.54 1.78
N GLY A 32 -18.92 5.76 1.49
CA GLY A 32 -18.17 6.90 2.03
C GLY A 32 -17.31 7.68 1.03
N GLN A 33 -16.69 8.76 1.53
CA GLN A 33 -15.70 9.58 0.81
C GLN A 33 -14.32 8.93 0.71
N VAL A 34 -14.13 7.79 1.38
CA VAL A 34 -12.88 7.03 1.34
C VAL A 34 -12.84 6.21 0.06
N GLN A 35 -11.67 6.08 -0.55
CA GLN A 35 -11.44 5.19 -1.70
C GLN A 35 -10.45 4.09 -1.32
N THR A 36 -10.63 2.90 -1.88
CA THR A 36 -9.73 1.75 -1.67
C THR A 36 -8.66 1.65 -2.75
N VAL A 37 -7.48 1.16 -2.38
CA VAL A 37 -6.42 0.84 -3.35
C VAL A 37 -6.76 -0.47 -4.07
N GLU A 38 -6.93 -0.41 -5.39
CA GLU A 38 -7.07 -1.59 -6.25
C GLU A 38 -5.80 -2.46 -6.20
N ALA A 39 -5.96 -3.78 -6.33
CA ALA A 39 -4.84 -4.70 -6.42
C ALA A 39 -4.97 -5.57 -7.67
N THR A 40 -3.82 -5.91 -8.22
CA THR A 40 -3.66 -6.86 -9.31
C THR A 40 -2.49 -7.79 -8.97
N ASP A 41 -2.52 -8.99 -9.53
CA ASP A 41 -1.41 -9.93 -9.57
C ASP A 41 -0.58 -9.80 -10.86
N ASP A 42 -0.94 -8.88 -11.75
CA ASP A 42 -0.19 -8.59 -12.97
C ASP A 42 1.16 -7.90 -12.66
N PRO A 43 2.30 -8.54 -12.96
CA PRO A 43 3.62 -7.95 -12.70
C PRO A 43 3.88 -6.68 -13.52
N ARG A 44 3.15 -6.46 -14.62
CA ARG A 44 3.28 -5.28 -15.49
C ARG A 44 2.78 -3.99 -14.84
N LEU A 45 2.20 -4.06 -13.64
CA LEU A 45 1.81 -2.87 -12.88
C LEU A 45 3.01 -1.92 -12.67
N ILE A 46 4.23 -2.46 -12.50
CA ILE A 46 5.41 -1.60 -12.33
C ILE A 46 5.69 -0.76 -13.57
N ASP A 47 5.51 -1.32 -14.77
CA ASP A 47 5.71 -0.59 -16.03
C ASP A 47 4.71 0.57 -16.17
N ALA A 48 3.46 0.34 -15.78
CA ALA A 48 2.42 1.37 -15.78
C ALA A 48 2.74 2.50 -14.78
N VAL A 49 3.12 2.14 -13.55
CA VAL A 49 3.53 3.08 -12.50
C VAL A 49 4.75 3.89 -12.93
N THR A 50 5.74 3.28 -13.58
CA THR A 50 6.92 3.96 -14.13
C THR A 50 6.55 4.95 -15.23
N LYS A 51 5.69 4.57 -16.19
CA LYS A 51 5.22 5.48 -17.26
C LYS A 51 4.47 6.69 -16.72
N MET A 52 3.79 6.53 -15.59
CA MET A 52 3.05 7.61 -14.90
C MET A 52 3.94 8.42 -13.95
N ASP A 53 5.24 8.14 -13.89
CA ASP A 53 6.19 8.73 -12.95
C ASP A 53 5.70 8.69 -11.49
N LEU A 54 5.21 7.52 -11.07
CA LEU A 54 4.85 7.24 -9.69
C LEU A 54 6.03 6.59 -8.94
N GLU A 55 6.02 6.64 -7.60
CA GLU A 55 7.16 6.18 -6.78
C GLU A 55 7.46 4.67 -6.95
N GLY A 56 6.43 3.85 -7.15
CA GLY A 56 6.56 2.40 -7.17
C GLY A 56 5.29 1.67 -6.75
N ILE A 57 5.43 0.39 -6.44
CA ILE A 57 4.37 -0.49 -5.95
C ILE A 57 4.73 -1.14 -4.61
N VAL A 58 3.71 -1.64 -3.92
CA VAL A 58 3.88 -2.46 -2.72
C VAL A 58 3.27 -3.84 -2.99
N ALA A 59 4.12 -4.85 -3.14
CA ALA A 59 3.72 -6.23 -3.31
C ALA A 59 3.52 -6.90 -1.95
N ARG A 60 2.37 -7.54 -1.77
CA ARG A 60 1.97 -8.25 -0.55
C ARG A 60 1.37 -9.60 -0.94
N ARG A 61 1.71 -10.66 -0.22
CA ARG A 61 1.12 -11.98 -0.43
C ARG A 61 -0.35 -11.96 -0.02
N GLY A 62 -1.25 -12.36 -0.92
CA GLY A 62 -2.69 -12.31 -0.69
C GLY A 62 -3.19 -13.26 0.42
N ALA A 63 -2.42 -14.32 0.69
CA ALA A 63 -2.72 -15.33 1.69
C ALA A 63 -2.25 -14.95 3.10
N ASP A 64 -1.39 -13.93 3.25
CA ASP A 64 -0.71 -13.68 4.52
C ASP A 64 -1.58 -12.89 5.51
N PRO A 65 -1.44 -13.18 6.82
CA PRO A 65 -2.02 -12.36 7.88
C PRO A 65 -1.31 -11.00 7.98
N TYR A 66 -1.84 -10.10 8.81
CA TYR A 66 -1.12 -8.91 9.26
C TYR A 66 -0.32 -9.27 10.52
N ALA A 67 0.94 -9.62 10.36
CA ALA A 67 1.82 -10.04 11.45
C ALA A 67 3.24 -9.49 11.24
N MET A 68 4.04 -9.49 12.32
CA MET A 68 5.46 -9.08 12.26
C MET A 68 6.31 -9.95 11.33
N THR A 69 5.88 -11.19 11.10
CA THR A 69 6.53 -12.15 10.19
C THR A 69 6.09 -12.00 8.74
N THR A 70 5.09 -11.18 8.45
CA THR A 70 4.58 -10.97 7.10
C THR A 70 5.47 -10.02 6.34
N GLU A 71 5.96 -10.45 5.17
CA GLU A 71 6.86 -9.65 4.34
C GLU A 71 6.09 -8.83 3.30
N TRP A 72 6.47 -7.56 3.18
CA TRP A 72 5.95 -6.62 2.20
C TRP A 72 7.12 -6.11 1.37
N PHE A 73 6.99 -6.14 0.04
CA PHE A 73 8.05 -5.70 -0.85
C PHE A 73 7.68 -4.35 -1.45
N LYS A 74 8.45 -3.31 -1.12
CA LYS A 74 8.38 -2.03 -1.81
C LYS A 74 9.26 -2.08 -3.06
N VAL A 75 8.64 -2.16 -4.24
CA VAL A 75 9.35 -2.14 -5.52
C VAL A 75 9.31 -0.71 -6.04
N LYS A 76 10.46 -0.04 -6.04
CA LYS A 76 10.56 1.38 -6.41
C LYS A 76 10.86 1.55 -7.90
N HIS A 77 10.23 2.55 -8.51
CA HIS A 77 10.65 3.10 -9.79
C HIS A 77 12.05 3.75 -9.61
N ALA A 78 13.05 3.23 -10.34
CA ALA A 78 14.44 3.66 -10.23
C ALA A 78 14.69 5.12 -10.69
N GLU A 79 13.85 5.66 -11.57
CA GLU A 79 14.02 7.02 -12.11
C GLU A 79 12.92 7.99 -11.68
N TYR A 80 12.17 7.66 -10.61
CA TYR A 80 11.09 8.51 -10.10
C TYR A 80 11.56 9.96 -9.87
N SER A 81 10.93 10.93 -10.57
CA SER A 81 11.45 12.30 -10.66
C SER A 81 11.44 13.06 -9.33
N GLN A 82 10.52 12.70 -8.42
CA GLN A 82 10.35 13.35 -7.12
C GLN A 82 11.10 12.64 -5.99
N LYS A 83 12.08 11.77 -6.32
CA LYS A 83 12.94 11.15 -5.32
C LYS A 83 13.62 12.23 -4.47
N LYS A 84 13.24 12.30 -3.20
CA LYS A 84 14.00 13.04 -2.19
C LYS A 84 14.98 12.10 -1.53
N GLY A 85 16.26 12.46 -1.58
CA GLY A 85 17.30 11.74 -0.87
C GLY A 85 17.23 12.00 0.64
N PRO A 86 17.90 11.18 1.46
CA PRO A 86 18.08 11.48 2.88
C PRO A 86 18.70 12.86 3.12
N ALA A 87 19.58 13.33 2.22
CA ALA A 87 20.22 14.64 2.32
C ALA A 87 19.26 15.84 2.18
N ASP A 88 18.14 15.66 1.45
CA ASP A 88 17.18 16.74 1.18
C ASP A 88 16.25 17.03 2.37
N LEU A 89 16.17 16.10 3.34
CA LEU A 89 15.30 16.24 4.52
C LEU A 89 15.93 17.06 5.65
N PHE A 90 17.26 17.25 5.64
CA PHE A 90 17.99 17.95 6.70
C PHE A 90 18.32 19.42 6.39
N HIS A 91 17.98 19.93 5.20
CA HIS A 91 18.29 21.30 4.77
C HIS A 91 17.24 22.38 5.13
N ARG A 92 16.39 22.15 6.14
CA ARG A 92 15.52 23.20 6.71
C ARG A 92 15.58 23.23 8.23
N ARG A 93 16.62 23.88 8.75
CA ARG A 93 16.62 24.73 9.97
C ARG A 93 18.02 25.33 10.11
N GLY A 94 18.16 26.57 9.66
CA GLY A 94 19.42 27.30 9.74
C GLY A 94 19.38 28.63 9.02
N THR A 95 18.40 29.48 9.35
CA THR A 95 18.49 30.96 9.35
C THR A 95 17.38 31.48 10.24
#